data_AF-A0A800DYW6-F1
#
_entry.id   AF-A0A800DYW6-F1
#
_cell.length_a   1.000
_cell.length_b   1.000
_cell.length_c   1.000
_cell.angle_alpha   90.00
_cell.angle_beta   90.00
_cell.angle_gamma   90.00
#
_symmetry.space_group_name_H-M   'P 1'
#
loop_
_entity.id
_entity.type
_entity.pdbx_description
1 polymer ?
#
loop_
_entity_poly.entity_id
_entity_poly.type
_entity_poly.pdbx_seq_one_letter_code
_entity_poly.pdbx_strand_id
1 'polypeptide(L)'
;MKNIFIILFLLIFSFKGDAQEANLVSEYTTKESKTTSYSEGEWLKFRVHYGIFNAGYATLKLKQSEIDGQKLYHAVGKGWTVGAAKLFYNIEDEYESHFTKDKLVKPIKFKRRVDEGGYIIKRDMYFNHVRKTVKIDDLKNKEKTEMSIGDVQDLVSSFYHLRNYNLDTIKVGDEIQINLFFDKENYPFKLKFLKKEILKTKFGKIKTWKI
;
A
#
# COMPACT_ATOMS: atom_id res chain seq x y z
N MET A 1 10.13 4.87 31.19
CA MET A 1 10.09 6.15 30.46
C MET A 1 11.47 6.46 29.94
N LYS A 2 11.72 6.21 28.65
CA LYS A 2 12.92 6.64 27.94
C LYS A 2 12.47 7.08 26.56
N ASN A 3 12.37 8.39 26.40
CA ASN A 3 12.02 9.06 25.16
C ASN A 3 13.13 8.79 24.14
N ILE A 4 12.82 7.99 23.12
CA ILE A 4 13.69 7.82 21.95
C ILE A 4 13.35 8.94 20.98
N PHE A 5 14.29 9.86 20.84
CA PHE A 5 14.30 10.95 19.87
C PHE A 5 14.20 10.37 18.45
N ILE A 6 13.04 10.56 17.82
CA ILE A 6 12.90 10.47 16.37
C ILE A 6 13.40 11.79 15.81
N ILE A 7 14.61 11.80 15.23
CA ILE A 7 15.08 12.93 14.42
C ILE A 7 14.37 12.82 13.07
N LEU A 8 13.18 13.43 12.99
CA LEU A 8 12.46 13.71 11.77
C LEU A 8 13.00 15.05 11.22
N PHE A 9 13.78 14.99 10.15
CA PHE A 9 14.30 16.19 9.50
C PHE A 9 13.17 16.84 8.68
N LEU A 10 12.46 17.78 9.31
CA LEU A 10 11.45 18.64 8.69
C LEU A 10 12.15 19.82 7.99
N LEU A 11 12.31 19.71 6.67
CA LEU A 11 12.67 20.84 5.83
C LEU A 11 11.41 21.69 5.58
N ILE A 12 11.26 22.73 6.38
CA ILE A 12 10.22 23.76 6.24
C ILE A 12 10.63 24.65 5.05
N PHE A 13 10.02 24.43 3.89
CA PHE A 13 9.93 25.46 2.86
C PHE A 13 8.60 26.18 3.01
N SER A 14 8.65 27.42 3.47
CA SER A 14 7.50 28.35 3.48
C SER A 14 7.27 28.84 2.05
N PHE A 15 6.14 28.47 1.46
CA PHE A 15 5.59 29.16 0.30
C PHE A 15 4.21 29.69 0.70
N LYS A 16 4.10 31.02 0.78
CA LYS A 16 2.81 31.73 0.82
C LYS A 16 2.29 31.80 -0.61
N GLY A 17 1.07 31.35 -0.83
CA GLY A 17 0.35 31.50 -2.08
C GLY A 17 -1.13 31.41 -1.79
N ASP A 18 -1.86 32.45 -2.19
CA ASP A 18 -3.24 32.74 -1.82
C ASP A 18 -4.23 31.65 -2.25
N ALA A 19 -5.27 31.50 -1.42
CA ALA A 19 -6.37 30.59 -1.62
C ALA A 19 -7.29 31.07 -2.75
N GLN A 20 -7.61 30.17 -3.68
CA GLN A 20 -8.77 30.30 -4.55
C GLN A 20 -9.44 28.93 -4.68
N GLU A 21 -10.69 28.83 -4.24
CA GLU A 21 -11.52 27.64 -4.37
C GLU A 21 -11.78 27.36 -5.86
N ALA A 22 -11.48 26.13 -6.28
CA ALA A 22 -11.93 25.60 -7.57
C ALA A 22 -12.60 24.25 -7.32
N ASN A 23 -13.94 24.27 -7.27
CA ASN A 23 -14.77 23.08 -7.40
C ASN A 23 -14.53 22.47 -8.80
N LEU A 24 -13.81 21.34 -8.85
CA LEU A 24 -13.71 20.50 -10.03
C LEU A 24 -14.00 19.05 -9.63
N VAL A 25 -15.28 18.72 -9.53
CA VAL A 25 -15.74 17.34 -9.58
C VAL A 25 -15.63 16.91 -11.04
N SER A 26 -14.48 16.34 -11.40
CA SER A 26 -14.31 15.65 -12.67
C SER A 26 -14.74 14.21 -12.50
N GLU A 27 -16.00 13.93 -12.83
CA GLU A 27 -16.54 12.59 -12.98
C GLU A 27 -15.89 11.93 -14.20
N TYR A 28 -14.73 11.29 -14.00
CA TYR A 28 -14.10 10.48 -15.01
C TYR A 28 -14.86 9.17 -15.17
N THR A 29 -15.83 9.15 -16.08
CA THR A 29 -16.41 7.91 -16.60
C THR A 29 -15.34 7.17 -17.41
N THR A 30 -14.54 6.33 -16.77
CA THR A 30 -13.69 5.36 -17.46
C THR A 30 -14.55 4.19 -17.92
N LYS A 31 -14.67 4.02 -19.23
CA LYS A 31 -15.13 2.78 -19.86
C LYS A 31 -14.28 1.62 -19.29
N GLU A 32 -14.85 0.83 -18.38
CA GLU A 32 -14.14 -0.22 -17.65
C GLU A 32 -13.59 -1.28 -18.62
N SER A 33 -12.29 -1.25 -18.92
CA SER A 33 -11.62 -2.47 -19.38
C SER A 33 -11.61 -3.45 -18.20
N LYS A 34 -12.13 -4.66 -18.38
CA LYS A 34 -12.16 -5.71 -17.33
C LYS A 34 -10.77 -6.26 -16.98
N THR A 35 -9.72 -5.82 -17.68
CA THR A 35 -8.36 -6.35 -17.56
C THR A 35 -7.56 -5.58 -16.50
N THR A 36 -7.10 -6.29 -15.47
CA THR A 36 -6.15 -5.77 -14.48
C THR A 36 -4.73 -5.75 -15.06
N SER A 37 -3.84 -4.93 -14.49
CA SER A 37 -2.43 -4.84 -14.90
C SER A 37 -1.55 -5.96 -14.33
N TYR A 38 -2.16 -7.01 -13.78
CA TYR A 38 -1.55 -8.11 -13.06
C TYR A 38 -2.40 -9.37 -13.26
N SER A 39 -1.77 -10.53 -13.12
CA SER A 39 -2.44 -11.83 -13.23
C SER A 39 -2.00 -12.76 -12.10
N GLU A 40 -2.73 -13.85 -11.92
CA GLU A 40 -2.34 -14.91 -11.01
C GLU A 40 -0.91 -15.41 -11.29
N GLY A 41 -0.21 -15.82 -10.23
CA GLY A 41 1.13 -16.38 -10.30
C GLY A 41 2.23 -15.32 -10.29
N GLU A 42 1.87 -14.04 -10.33
CA GLU A 42 2.82 -12.94 -10.22
C GLU A 42 3.60 -13.01 -8.90
N TRP A 43 4.91 -12.84 -9.02
CA TRP A 43 5.82 -12.78 -7.89
C TRP A 43 6.83 -11.66 -8.09
N LEU A 44 6.85 -10.72 -7.15
CA LEU A 44 7.76 -9.59 -7.14
C LEU A 44 8.72 -9.75 -5.97
N LYS A 45 10.01 -9.47 -6.19
CA LYS A 45 11.03 -9.42 -5.15
C LYS A 45 11.78 -8.11 -5.24
N PHE A 46 11.76 -7.37 -4.15
CA PHE A 46 12.43 -6.09 -3.98
C PHE A 46 13.64 -6.27 -3.08
N ARG A 47 14.70 -5.52 -3.36
CA ARG A 47 15.88 -5.41 -2.52
C ARG A 47 15.94 -3.99 -2.01
N VAL A 48 16.03 -3.84 -0.69
CA VAL A 48 16.11 -2.54 -0.02
C VAL A 48 17.57 -2.24 0.28
N HIS A 49 18.03 -1.08 -0.13
CA HIS A 49 19.39 -0.60 0.10
C HIS A 49 19.39 0.56 1.10
N TYR A 50 20.40 0.60 1.96
CA TYR A 50 20.72 1.75 2.81
C TYR A 50 22.17 2.15 2.56
N GLY A 51 22.36 3.25 1.83
CA GLY A 51 23.67 3.60 1.26
C GLY A 51 24.21 2.46 0.40
N ILE A 52 25.42 2.01 0.71
CA ILE A 52 26.08 0.89 -0.01
C ILE A 52 25.66 -0.50 0.49
N PHE A 53 24.90 -0.59 1.58
CA PHE A 53 24.57 -1.87 2.22
C PHE A 53 23.17 -2.36 1.81
N ASN A 54 23.03 -3.69 1.73
CA ASN A 54 21.71 -4.32 1.62
C ASN A 54 21.05 -4.30 3.00
N ALA A 55 19.93 -3.59 3.11
CA ALA A 55 19.19 -3.45 4.36
C ALA A 55 18.13 -4.55 4.55
N GLY A 56 17.55 -5.03 3.45
CA GLY A 56 16.48 -6.00 3.51
C GLY A 56 15.96 -6.44 2.15
N TYR A 57 14.92 -7.27 2.20
CA TYR A 57 14.16 -7.71 1.06
C TYR A 57 12.67 -7.56 1.34
N ALA A 58 11.90 -7.40 0.27
CA ALA A 58 10.46 -7.56 0.32
C ALA A 58 10.00 -8.43 -0.84
N THR A 59 8.89 -9.14 -0.67
CA THR A 59 8.25 -9.92 -1.73
C THR A 59 6.76 -9.69 -1.76
N LEU A 60 6.16 -9.74 -2.95
CA LEU A 60 4.71 -9.84 -3.14
C LEU A 60 4.42 -11.07 -3.98
N LYS A 61 3.47 -11.90 -3.55
CA LYS A 61 3.01 -13.08 -4.28
C LYS A 61 1.51 -13.04 -4.45
N LEU A 62 1.02 -13.15 -5.68
CA LEU A 62 -0.39 -13.10 -6.02
C LEU A 62 -0.93 -14.48 -6.43
N LYS A 63 -2.05 -14.89 -5.84
CA LYS A 63 -2.75 -16.13 -6.16
C LYS A 63 -4.26 -15.91 -6.23
N GLN A 64 -5.00 -16.84 -6.82
CA GLN A 64 -6.45 -16.88 -6.62
C GLN A 64 -6.82 -17.35 -5.21
N SER A 65 -7.94 -16.85 -4.71
CA SER A 65 -8.58 -17.32 -3.49
C SER A 65 -10.09 -17.26 -3.61
N GLU A 66 -10.78 -17.83 -2.63
CA GLU A 66 -12.23 -17.77 -2.51
C GLU A 66 -12.60 -17.60 -1.04
N ILE A 67 -13.56 -16.72 -0.75
CA ILE A 67 -14.13 -16.52 0.59
C ILE A 67 -15.65 -16.49 0.41
N ASP A 68 -16.37 -17.33 1.13
CA ASP A 68 -17.84 -17.40 1.10
C ASP A 68 -18.43 -17.50 -0.33
N GLY A 69 -17.78 -18.27 -1.21
CA GLY A 69 -18.17 -18.45 -2.61
C GLY A 69 -17.77 -17.29 -3.54
N GLN A 70 -17.21 -16.20 -3.01
CA GLN A 70 -16.70 -15.08 -3.80
C GLN A 70 -15.27 -15.34 -4.26
N LYS A 71 -15.05 -15.36 -5.58
CA LYS A 71 -13.71 -15.47 -6.17
C LYS A 71 -12.91 -14.17 -6.00
N LEU A 72 -11.75 -14.27 -5.37
CA LEU A 72 -10.88 -13.15 -5.00
C LEU A 72 -9.44 -13.37 -5.48
N TYR A 73 -8.62 -12.33 -5.39
CA TYR A 73 -7.17 -12.47 -5.34
C TYR A 73 -6.70 -12.51 -3.89
N HIS A 74 -5.60 -13.23 -3.63
CA HIS A 74 -4.87 -13.25 -2.37
C HIS A 74 -3.43 -12.85 -2.64
N ALA A 75 -3.03 -11.69 -2.12
CA ALA A 75 -1.67 -11.21 -2.17
C ALA A 75 -1.00 -11.37 -0.80
N VAL A 76 0.20 -11.93 -0.80
CA VAL A 76 1.05 -12.05 0.40
C VAL A 76 2.31 -11.21 0.20
N GLY A 77 2.41 -10.16 0.99
CA GLY A 77 3.57 -9.31 1.16
C GLY A 77 4.43 -9.80 2.32
N LYS A 78 5.73 -9.98 2.11
CA LYS A 78 6.69 -10.25 3.19
C LYS A 78 7.84 -9.28 3.14
N GLY A 79 8.31 -8.78 4.26
CA GLY A 79 9.45 -7.88 4.37
C GLY A 79 10.39 -8.34 5.48
N TRP A 80 11.69 -8.35 5.23
CA TRP A 80 12.65 -8.72 6.27
C TRP A 80 14.00 -8.04 6.09
N THR A 81 14.67 -7.81 7.21
CA THR A 81 16.01 -7.21 7.28
C THR A 81 17.10 -8.26 7.13
N VAL A 82 18.26 -7.86 6.62
CA VAL A 82 19.41 -8.75 6.40
C VAL A 82 20.74 -8.11 6.81
N GLY A 83 21.76 -8.95 6.99
CA GLY A 83 23.13 -8.49 7.25
C GLY A 83 23.23 -7.64 8.52
N ALA A 84 24.07 -6.60 8.48
CA ALA A 84 24.29 -5.71 9.60
C ALA A 84 23.04 -4.93 10.02
N ALA A 85 22.09 -4.70 9.11
CA ALA A 85 20.83 -4.03 9.44
C ALA A 85 20.04 -4.81 10.50
N LYS A 86 20.10 -6.16 10.48
CA LYS A 86 19.41 -7.03 11.45
C LYS A 86 19.91 -6.83 12.89
N LEU A 87 21.16 -6.41 13.08
CA LEU A 87 21.74 -6.15 14.41
C LEU A 87 21.11 -4.91 15.07
N PHE A 88 20.68 -3.93 14.28
CA PHE A 88 20.09 -2.68 14.77
C PHE A 88 18.56 -2.66 14.64
N TYR A 89 18.04 -3.32 13.61
CA TYR A 89 16.62 -3.36 13.27
C TYR A 89 16.28 -4.77 12.76
N ASN A 90 15.87 -5.67 13.65
CA ASN A 90 15.41 -7.00 13.27
C ASN A 90 13.92 -6.96 12.91
N ILE A 91 13.62 -6.81 11.62
CA ILE A 91 12.26 -6.76 11.07
C ILE A 91 11.95 -8.06 10.33
N GLU A 92 10.81 -8.65 10.62
CA GLU A 92 10.16 -9.73 9.89
C GLU A 92 8.63 -9.51 9.86
N ASP A 93 8.17 -8.99 8.73
CA ASP A 93 6.80 -8.56 8.53
C ASP A 93 6.10 -9.40 7.45
N GLU A 94 4.82 -9.69 7.69
CA GLU A 94 3.92 -10.33 6.74
C GLU A 94 2.55 -9.63 6.70
N TYR A 95 2.17 -9.19 5.51
CA TYR A 95 0.91 -8.54 5.21
C TYR A 95 0.17 -9.37 4.16
N GLU A 96 -1.07 -9.74 4.43
CA GLU A 96 -1.90 -10.48 3.48
C GLU A 96 -3.15 -9.68 3.16
N SER A 97 -3.55 -9.63 1.88
CA SER A 97 -4.83 -9.07 1.48
C SER A 97 -5.58 -10.02 0.55
N HIS A 98 -6.85 -10.24 0.84
CA HIS A 98 -7.82 -10.83 -0.07
C HIS A 98 -8.68 -9.69 -0.62
N PHE A 99 -8.71 -9.51 -1.94
CA PHE A 99 -9.40 -8.40 -2.59
C PHE A 99 -10.11 -8.81 -3.87
N THR A 100 -11.07 -7.98 -4.29
CA THR A 100 -11.88 -8.26 -5.49
C THR A 100 -11.04 -8.25 -6.77
N LYS A 101 -11.44 -9.07 -7.76
CA LYS A 101 -10.69 -9.21 -9.02
C LYS A 101 -10.94 -8.07 -10.02
N ASP A 102 -11.88 -7.18 -9.73
CA ASP A 102 -12.14 -6.00 -10.55
C ASP A 102 -11.09 -4.91 -10.33
N LYS A 103 -11.16 -3.83 -11.12
CA LYS A 103 -10.18 -2.75 -11.10
C LYS A 103 -10.18 -1.89 -9.84
N LEU A 104 -11.24 -1.94 -9.04
CA LEU A 104 -11.34 -1.18 -7.78
C LEU A 104 -10.60 -1.89 -6.63
N VAL A 105 -10.22 -3.16 -6.81
CA VAL A 105 -9.33 -3.90 -5.90
C VAL A 105 -9.81 -3.82 -4.44
N LYS A 106 -11.12 -3.96 -4.21
CA LYS A 106 -11.70 -3.71 -2.89
C LYS A 106 -11.23 -4.79 -1.91
N PRO A 107 -10.58 -4.41 -0.78
CA PRO A 107 -10.12 -5.39 0.20
C PRO A 107 -11.31 -6.02 0.91
N ILE A 108 -11.29 -7.33 1.12
CA ILE A 108 -12.32 -8.08 1.84
C ILE A 108 -11.78 -8.55 3.20
N LYS A 109 -10.53 -9.04 3.19
CA LYS A 109 -9.82 -9.47 4.39
C LYS A 109 -8.37 -9.06 4.32
N PHE A 110 -7.87 -8.42 5.37
CA PHE A 110 -6.47 -8.06 5.51
C PHE A 110 -5.91 -8.67 6.79
N LYS A 111 -4.68 -9.19 6.73
CA LYS A 111 -3.95 -9.66 7.91
C LYS A 111 -2.62 -8.92 8.00
N ARG A 112 -2.31 -8.46 9.20
CA ARG A 112 -1.04 -7.82 9.55
C ARG A 112 -0.35 -8.66 10.62
N ARG A 113 0.86 -9.10 10.32
CA ARG A 113 1.78 -9.80 11.23
C ARG A 113 3.09 -9.02 11.19
N VAL A 114 3.43 -8.37 12.30
CA VAL A 114 4.65 -7.57 12.43
C VAL A 114 5.47 -8.15 13.56
N ASP A 115 6.77 -8.32 13.32
CA ASP A 115 7.77 -8.60 14.33
C ASP A 115 9.01 -7.73 14.08
N GLU A 116 9.10 -6.64 14.83
CA GLU A 116 10.17 -5.65 14.72
C GLU A 116 10.95 -5.59 16.04
N GLY A 117 11.79 -6.59 16.28
CA GLY A 117 12.67 -6.62 17.45
C GLY A 117 11.93 -6.64 18.78
N GLY A 118 10.79 -7.34 18.84
CA GLY A 118 9.93 -7.43 20.04
C GLY A 118 8.67 -6.56 19.97
N TYR A 119 8.59 -5.63 19.01
CA TYR A 119 7.33 -4.98 18.68
C TYR A 119 6.47 -5.89 17.81
N ILE A 120 5.52 -6.57 18.45
CA ILE A 120 4.61 -7.51 17.77
C ILE A 120 3.26 -6.86 17.45
N ILE A 121 2.78 -7.02 16.21
CA ILE A 121 1.37 -6.79 15.84
C ILE A 121 0.79 -8.06 15.25
N LYS A 122 -0.40 -8.46 15.71
CA LYS A 122 -1.20 -9.53 15.10
C LYS A 122 -2.64 -9.07 14.97
N ARG A 123 -3.03 -8.60 13.79
CA ARG A 123 -4.37 -8.09 13.53
C ARG A 123 -4.98 -8.66 12.27
N ASP A 124 -6.25 -9.02 12.36
CA ASP A 124 -7.07 -9.38 11.21
C ASP A 124 -8.15 -8.31 11.03
N MET A 125 -8.37 -7.89 9.79
CA MET A 125 -9.36 -6.88 9.43
C MET A 125 -10.29 -7.43 8.38
N TYR A 126 -11.58 -7.18 8.55
CA TYR A 126 -12.65 -7.68 7.69
C TYR A 126 -13.48 -6.49 7.22
N PHE A 127 -13.45 -6.24 5.92
CA PHE A 127 -14.06 -5.06 5.32
C PHE A 127 -15.45 -5.39 4.81
N ASN A 128 -16.42 -4.57 5.19
CA ASN A 128 -17.77 -4.61 4.65
C ASN A 128 -18.05 -3.30 3.93
N HIS A 129 -17.85 -3.31 2.61
CA HIS A 129 -18.06 -2.14 1.75
C HIS A 129 -19.53 -1.73 1.61
N VAL A 130 -20.47 -2.65 1.82
CA VAL A 130 -21.92 -2.34 1.80
C VAL A 130 -22.32 -1.58 3.05
N ARG A 131 -21.88 -2.06 4.22
CA ARG A 131 -22.14 -1.43 5.52
C ARG A 131 -21.16 -0.31 5.86
N LYS A 132 -20.16 -0.05 5.02
CA LYS A 132 -19.10 0.95 5.24
C LYS A 132 -18.42 0.79 6.60
N THR A 133 -18.10 -0.46 6.95
CA THR A 133 -17.48 -0.81 8.24
C THR A 133 -16.31 -1.75 8.05
N VAL A 134 -15.38 -1.70 9.01
CA VAL A 134 -14.30 -2.68 9.16
C VAL A 134 -14.32 -3.24 10.56
N LYS A 135 -14.34 -4.58 10.65
CA LYS A 135 -14.14 -5.28 11.92
C LYS A 135 -12.66 -5.60 12.06
N ILE A 136 -12.11 -5.30 13.23
CA ILE A 136 -10.70 -5.53 13.57
C ILE A 136 -10.65 -6.51 14.74
N ASP A 137 -9.90 -7.58 14.56
CA ASP A 137 -9.55 -8.54 15.60
C ASP A 137 -8.07 -8.35 15.95
N ASP A 138 -7.78 -7.70 17.07
CA ASP A 138 -6.43 -7.60 17.61
C ASP A 138 -6.13 -8.85 18.45
N LEU A 139 -5.50 -9.81 17.80
CA LEU A 139 -5.20 -11.12 18.38
C LEU A 139 -4.13 -11.03 19.48
N LYS A 140 -3.28 -10.00 19.47
CA LYS A 140 -2.28 -9.79 20.52
C LYS A 140 -2.94 -9.29 21.80
N ASN A 141 -3.83 -8.31 21.68
CA ASN A 141 -4.51 -7.69 22.81
C ASN A 141 -5.85 -8.35 23.17
N LYS A 142 -6.31 -9.32 22.36
CA LYS A 142 -7.62 -9.98 22.47
C LYS A 142 -8.79 -9.00 22.42
N GLU A 143 -8.65 -7.97 21.60
CA GLU A 143 -9.63 -6.90 21.47
C GLU A 143 -10.34 -7.01 20.11
N LYS A 144 -11.66 -6.79 20.10
CA LYS A 144 -12.44 -6.71 18.87
C LYS A 144 -13.12 -5.36 18.79
N THR A 145 -12.91 -4.68 17.68
CA THR A 145 -13.50 -3.36 17.42
C THR A 145 -14.15 -3.33 16.04
N GLU A 146 -15.14 -2.48 15.86
CA GLU A 146 -15.74 -2.19 14.56
C GLU A 146 -15.74 -0.68 14.36
N MET A 147 -15.35 -0.23 13.17
CA MET A 147 -15.25 1.20 12.86
C MET A 147 -15.78 1.49 11.47
N SER A 148 -16.21 2.73 11.27
CA SER A 148 -16.66 3.21 9.96
C SER A 148 -15.49 3.44 9.02
N ILE A 149 -15.69 3.11 7.75
CA ILE A 149 -14.73 3.32 6.66
C ILE A 149 -15.43 3.99 5.48
N GLY A 150 -14.65 4.72 4.68
CA GLY A 150 -15.06 5.16 3.35
C GLY A 150 -14.74 4.12 2.28
N ASP A 151 -14.54 4.59 1.06
CA ASP A 151 -13.88 3.81 0.01
C ASP A 151 -12.38 3.79 0.30
N VAL A 152 -11.92 2.68 0.90
CA VAL A 152 -10.55 2.52 1.40
C VAL A 152 -9.86 1.30 0.80
N GLN A 153 -8.54 1.39 0.75
CA GLN A 153 -7.63 0.28 0.45
C GLN A 153 -6.89 -0.13 1.73
N ASP A 154 -6.48 -1.39 1.81
CA ASP A 154 -5.47 -1.80 2.77
C ASP A 154 -4.06 -1.59 2.18
N LEU A 155 -3.02 -1.81 3.00
CA LEU A 155 -1.64 -1.55 2.58
C LEU A 155 -1.23 -2.37 1.34
N VAL A 156 -1.68 -3.62 1.23
CA VAL A 156 -1.33 -4.50 0.10
C VAL A 156 -2.27 -4.27 -1.08
N SER A 157 -3.58 -4.14 -0.86
CA SER A 157 -4.55 -3.88 -1.94
C SER A 157 -4.28 -2.54 -2.62
N SER A 158 -3.80 -1.52 -1.88
CA SER A 158 -3.44 -0.22 -2.43
C SER A 158 -2.39 -0.29 -3.54
N PHE A 159 -1.40 -1.18 -3.40
CA PHE A 159 -0.38 -1.39 -4.42
C PHE A 159 -0.99 -1.90 -5.72
N TYR A 160 -1.91 -2.87 -5.64
CA TYR A 160 -2.60 -3.41 -6.81
C TYR A 160 -3.60 -2.41 -7.40
N HIS A 161 -4.31 -1.67 -6.56
CA HIS A 161 -5.21 -0.58 -6.98
C HIS A 161 -4.47 0.48 -7.78
N LEU A 162 -3.34 0.97 -7.26
CA LEU A 162 -2.51 1.98 -7.92
C LEU A 162 -1.97 1.51 -9.27
N ARG A 163 -1.67 0.22 -9.43
CA ARG A 163 -1.19 -0.32 -10.72
C ARG A 163 -2.25 -0.32 -11.83
N ASN A 164 -3.53 -0.27 -11.47
CA ASN A 164 -4.62 -0.16 -12.44
C ASN A 164 -4.90 1.30 -12.87
N TYR A 165 -4.23 2.31 -12.27
CA TYR A 165 -4.42 3.70 -12.68
C TYR A 165 -3.86 3.95 -14.08
N ASN A 166 -4.62 4.70 -14.88
CA ASN A 166 -4.13 5.19 -16.15
C ASN A 166 -3.21 6.41 -15.92
N LEU A 167 -1.94 6.27 -16.32
CA LEU A 167 -0.91 7.31 -16.20
C LEU A 167 -0.55 7.97 -17.54
N ASP A 168 -1.34 7.77 -18.59
CA ASP A 168 -1.03 8.28 -19.93
C ASP A 168 -1.08 9.82 -19.96
N THR A 169 -2.06 10.39 -19.28
CA THR A 169 -2.35 11.83 -19.25
C THR A 169 -1.73 12.56 -18.05
N ILE A 170 -1.02 11.85 -17.15
CA ILE A 170 -0.47 12.44 -15.93
C ILE A 170 0.66 13.45 -16.25
N LYS A 171 0.64 14.59 -15.57
CA LYS A 171 1.62 15.68 -15.69
C LYS A 171 2.48 15.76 -14.43
N VAL A 172 3.71 16.24 -14.60
CA VAL A 172 4.65 16.44 -13.49
C VAL A 172 4.01 17.34 -12.43
N GLY A 173 3.99 16.87 -11.19
CA GLY A 173 3.35 17.56 -10.07
C GLY A 173 1.95 17.03 -9.72
N ASP A 174 1.28 16.30 -10.62
CA ASP A 174 -0.04 15.72 -10.36
C ASP A 174 0.02 14.71 -9.21
N GLU A 175 -1.06 14.61 -8.45
CA GLU A 175 -1.21 13.70 -7.32
C GLU A 175 -2.35 12.71 -7.55
N ILE A 176 -2.07 11.43 -7.33
CA ILE A 176 -3.09 10.38 -7.21
C ILE A 176 -3.42 10.24 -5.73
N GLN A 177 -4.69 10.38 -5.38
CA GLN A 177 -5.16 10.26 -3.99
C GLN A 177 -5.96 8.97 -3.82
N ILE A 178 -5.65 8.23 -2.76
CA ILE A 178 -6.41 7.06 -2.31
C ILE A 178 -6.56 7.12 -0.80
N ASN A 179 -7.66 6.59 -0.27
CA ASN A 179 -7.79 6.44 1.18
C ASN A 179 -7.25 5.07 1.59
N LEU A 180 -6.34 5.06 2.56
CA LEU A 180 -5.86 3.86 3.20
C LEU A 180 -6.58 3.67 4.52
N PHE A 181 -7.03 2.47 4.80
CA PHE A 181 -7.37 2.08 6.15
C PHE A 181 -6.16 1.35 6.74
N PHE A 182 -5.44 2.04 7.62
CA PHE A 182 -4.22 1.55 8.24
C PHE A 182 -4.26 1.87 9.74
N ASP A 183 -3.65 1.04 10.56
CA ASP A 183 -3.55 1.24 12.02
C ASP A 183 -4.79 1.78 12.75
N LYS A 184 -5.97 1.23 12.41
CA LYS A 184 -7.27 1.62 12.98
C LYS A 184 -7.76 3.04 12.58
N GLU A 185 -7.21 3.62 11.52
CA GLU A 185 -7.54 4.98 11.06
C GLU A 185 -7.68 5.05 9.53
N ASN A 186 -8.44 6.05 9.06
CA ASN A 186 -8.56 6.39 7.64
C ASN A 186 -7.53 7.47 7.30
N TYR A 187 -6.60 7.15 6.40
CA TYR A 187 -5.52 8.04 5.98
C TYR A 187 -5.64 8.41 4.50
N PRO A 188 -5.70 9.71 4.15
CA PRO A 188 -5.56 10.13 2.77
C PRO A 188 -4.10 9.96 2.34
N PHE A 189 -3.84 8.99 1.47
CA PHE A 189 -2.54 8.75 0.87
C PHE A 189 -2.45 9.43 -0.50
N LYS A 190 -1.32 10.12 -0.72
CA LYS A 190 -1.06 10.85 -1.96
C LYS A 190 0.20 10.33 -2.61
N LEU A 191 0.12 10.05 -3.91
CA LEU A 191 1.24 9.66 -4.74
C LEU A 191 1.50 10.75 -5.77
N LYS A 192 2.68 11.37 -5.71
CA LYS A 192 3.01 12.52 -6.55
C LYS A 192 3.83 12.09 -7.76
N PHE A 193 3.37 12.41 -8.95
CA PHE A 193 4.12 12.11 -10.16
C PHE A 193 5.28 13.09 -10.34
N LEU A 194 6.50 12.56 -10.41
CA LEU A 194 7.73 13.34 -10.48
C LEU A 194 8.22 13.54 -11.91
N LYS A 195 8.31 12.46 -12.71
CA LYS A 195 8.77 12.53 -14.11
C LYS A 195 8.62 11.19 -14.85
N LYS A 196 8.68 11.24 -16.17
CA LYS A 196 8.92 10.06 -17.02
C LYS A 196 10.44 9.87 -17.15
N GLU A 197 10.94 8.66 -16.96
CA GLU A 197 12.36 8.35 -17.15
C GLU A 197 12.60 6.99 -17.80
N ILE A 198 13.76 6.83 -18.44
CA ILE A 198 14.17 5.56 -19.04
C ILE A 198 15.24 4.94 -18.15
N LEU A 199 14.90 3.82 -17.51
CA LEU A 199 15.84 3.07 -16.67
C LEU A 199 16.53 1.99 -17.48
N LYS A 200 17.86 1.89 -17.34
CA LYS A 200 18.63 0.76 -17.85
C LYS A 200 18.53 -0.38 -16.84
N THR A 201 17.87 -1.47 -17.23
CA THR A 201 17.67 -2.65 -16.41
C THR A 201 18.36 -3.86 -17.05
N LYS A 202 18.37 -5.00 -16.34
CA LYS A 202 18.82 -6.29 -16.91
C LYS A 202 17.97 -6.75 -18.09
N PHE A 203 16.73 -6.25 -18.20
CA PHE A 203 15.80 -6.53 -19.29
C PHE A 203 15.90 -5.49 -20.42
N GLY A 204 16.87 -4.59 -20.38
CA GLY A 204 17.05 -3.50 -21.34
C GLY A 204 16.55 -2.15 -20.82
N LYS A 205 16.38 -1.20 -21.74
CA LYS A 205 15.90 0.16 -21.44
C LYS A 205 14.37 0.14 -21.32
N ILE A 206 13.86 0.47 -20.13
CA ILE A 206 12.42 0.48 -19.85
C ILE A 206 11.97 1.91 -19.57
N LYS A 207 10.88 2.33 -20.22
CA LYS A 207 10.18 3.59 -19.88
C LYS A 207 9.44 3.40 -18.56
N THR A 208 9.67 4.29 -17.62
CA THR A 208 9.13 4.22 -16.26
C THR A 208 8.55 5.56 -15.84
N TRP A 209 7.54 5.50 -14.99
CA TRP A 209 7.03 6.65 -14.26
C TRP A 209 7.71 6.70 -12.91
N LYS A 210 8.32 7.84 -12.60
CA LYS A 210 8.82 8.13 -11.27
C LYS A 210 7.70 8.81 -10.49
N ILE A 211 7.32 8.16 -9.40
CA ILE A 211 6.32 8.56 -8.42
C ILE A 211 6.99 8.82 -7.06
#